data_AF-A0A535HBE8-F1
#
_entry.id   AF-A0A535HBE8-F1
#
_cell.length_a   1.000
_cell.length_b   1.000
_cell.length_c   1.000
_cell.angle_alpha   90.00
_cell.angle_beta   90.00
_cell.angle_gamma   90.00
#
_symmetry.space_group_name_H-M   'P 1'
#
loop_
_entity.id
_entity.type
_entity.pdbx_description
1 polymer ?
#
loop_
_entity_poly.entity_id
_entity_poly.type
_entity_poly.pdbx_seq_one_letter_code
_entity_poly.pdbx_strand_id
1 'polypeptide(L)'
;MDTAPTWDDGDVPYLVAAVVAAAAALAGWLARPIAPDPDERRELTEAVNAVDRELAANLELTTMFDQTKQAVTLENGEFARYSAILAQYAAPAAAAVAELYDRMSLAEMAMERRGPANSLRPEDRLLIEGWEGDAREAQRFLRESLQARPVRGWAALSARLYGRFARR
;
A
#
# COMPACT_ATOMS: atom_id res chain seq x y z
N MET A 1 39.57 46.71 -42.42
CA MET A 1 39.54 45.24 -42.41
C MET A 1 39.04 44.85 -41.03
N ASP A 2 37.73 44.61 -40.93
CA ASP A 2 37.07 44.23 -39.69
C ASP A 2 37.30 42.75 -39.46
N THR A 3 38.12 42.41 -38.46
CA THR A 3 38.18 41.06 -37.92
C THR A 3 36.91 40.82 -37.12
N ALA A 4 36.00 40.03 -37.69
CA ALA A 4 34.86 39.48 -36.98
C ALA A 4 35.36 38.79 -35.69
N PRO A 5 34.63 38.89 -34.55
CA PRO A 5 35.00 38.22 -33.33
C PRO A 5 34.95 36.71 -33.57
N THR A 6 36.12 36.11 -33.81
CA THR A 6 36.26 34.66 -33.80
C THR A 6 36.08 34.24 -32.35
N TRP A 7 34.96 33.58 -32.08
CA TRP A 7 34.72 32.88 -30.82
C TRP A 7 36.01 32.15 -30.43
N ASP A 8 36.64 32.61 -29.35
CA ASP A 8 37.92 32.10 -28.88
C ASP A 8 37.72 30.64 -28.47
N ASP A 9 38.45 29.71 -29.09
CA ASP A 9 38.38 28.26 -28.86
C ASP A 9 38.68 27.89 -27.38
N GLY A 10 39.20 28.84 -26.59
CA GLY A 10 39.47 28.68 -25.16
C GLY A 10 38.23 28.74 -24.25
N ASP A 11 37.14 29.42 -24.63
CA ASP A 11 35.96 29.61 -23.77
C ASP A 11 34.84 28.58 -24.03
N VAL A 12 34.82 27.99 -25.22
CA VAL A 12 33.92 26.90 -25.60
C VAL A 12 33.94 25.73 -24.60
N PRO A 13 35.10 25.21 -24.14
CA PRO A 13 35.11 24.13 -23.16
C PRO A 13 34.51 24.51 -21.80
N TYR A 14 34.66 25.77 -21.36
CA TYR A 14 34.05 26.23 -20.11
C TYR A 14 32.53 26.41 -20.23
N LEU A 15 32.04 26.88 -21.37
CA LEU A 15 30.60 26.95 -21.65
C LEU A 15 29.99 25.56 -21.78
N VAL A 16 30.65 24.63 -22.46
CA VAL A 16 30.21 23.24 -22.54
C VAL A 16 30.19 22.62 -21.15
N ALA A 17 31.22 22.83 -20.32
CA ALA A 17 31.25 22.35 -18.95
C ALA A 17 30.13 22.95 -18.09
N ALA A 18 29.84 24.25 -18.24
CA ALA A 18 28.75 24.91 -17.54
C ALA A 18 27.37 24.36 -17.94
N VAL A 19 27.15 24.11 -19.24
CA VAL A 19 25.91 23.51 -19.75
C VAL A 19 25.76 22.08 -19.25
N VAL A 20 26.82 21.27 -19.28
CA VAL A 20 26.80 19.89 -18.77
C VAL A 20 26.57 19.88 -17.26
N ALA A 21 27.21 20.76 -16.50
CA ALA A 21 26.99 20.88 -15.05
C ALA A 21 25.55 21.32 -14.73
N ALA A 22 25.00 22.28 -15.48
CA ALA A 22 23.62 22.71 -15.33
C ALA A 22 22.64 21.58 -15.67
N ALA A 23 22.86 20.85 -16.76
CA ALA A 23 22.05 19.71 -17.15
C ALA A 23 22.12 18.57 -16.11
N ALA A 24 23.32 18.28 -15.57
CA ALA A 24 23.52 17.28 -14.53
C ALA A 24 22.87 17.69 -13.19
N ALA A 25 22.97 18.96 -12.81
CA ALA A 25 22.30 19.49 -11.62
C ALA A 25 20.77 19.44 -11.77
N LEU A 26 20.26 19.78 -12.95
CA LEU A 26 18.83 19.71 -13.26
C LEU A 26 18.34 18.26 -13.28
N ALA A 27 19.09 17.35 -13.89
CA ALA A 27 18.81 15.92 -13.87
C ALA A 27 18.84 15.35 -12.44
N GLY A 28 19.83 15.74 -11.62
CA GLY A 28 19.94 15.35 -10.20
C GLY A 28 18.79 15.90 -9.35
N TRP A 29 18.37 17.13 -9.61
CA TRP A 29 17.20 17.74 -8.96
C TRP A 29 15.90 17.05 -9.36
N LEU A 30 15.71 16.73 -10.64
CA LEU A 30 14.55 15.99 -11.15
C LEU A 30 14.53 14.55 -10.64
N ALA A 31 15.69 13.92 -10.50
CA ALA A 31 15.82 12.57 -9.94
C ALA A 31 15.63 12.50 -8.42
N ARG A 32 15.64 13.66 -7.72
CA ARG A 32 15.44 13.70 -6.27
C ARG A 32 14.04 13.18 -5.94
N PRO A 33 13.91 12.13 -5.11
CA PRO A 33 12.62 11.54 -4.78
C PRO A 33 11.75 12.54 -4.03
N ILE A 34 10.44 12.48 -4.29
CA ILE A 34 9.45 13.21 -3.50
C ILE A 34 9.12 12.32 -2.30
N ALA A 35 9.38 12.83 -1.11
CA ALA A 35 8.90 12.21 0.10
C ALA A 35 7.37 12.33 0.12
N PRO A 36 6.63 11.25 0.42
CA PRO A 36 5.18 11.36 0.63
C PRO A 36 4.89 12.34 1.76
N ASP A 37 3.73 12.98 1.72
CA ASP A 37 3.29 13.92 2.75
C ASP A 37 3.26 13.21 4.13
N PRO A 38 3.92 13.77 5.17
CA PRO A 38 3.92 13.17 6.51
C PRO A 38 2.51 12.94 7.08
N ASP A 39 1.54 13.81 6.77
CA ASP A 39 0.18 13.68 7.28
C ASP A 39 -0.54 12.51 6.61
N GLU A 40 -0.45 12.39 5.29
CA GLU A 40 -1.00 11.25 4.53
C GLU A 40 -0.37 9.92 4.98
N ARG A 41 0.94 9.92 5.27
CA ARG A 41 1.61 8.73 5.80
C ARG A 41 1.11 8.34 7.17
N ARG A 42 0.83 9.32 8.03
CA ARG A 42 0.30 9.07 9.37
C ARG A 42 -1.10 8.48 9.29
N GLU A 43 -1.96 9.04 8.45
CA GLU A 43 -3.32 8.55 8.22
C GLU A 43 -3.32 7.12 7.65
N LEU A 44 -2.49 6.84 6.63
CA LEU A 44 -2.34 5.48 6.11
C LEU A 44 -1.82 4.51 7.18
N THR A 45 -0.85 4.93 8.01
CA THR A 45 -0.31 4.10 9.08
C THR A 45 -1.37 3.77 10.13
N GLU A 46 -2.21 4.74 10.49
CA GLU A 46 -3.32 4.54 11.41
C GLU A 46 -4.35 3.55 10.83
N ALA A 47 -4.76 3.77 9.59
CA ALA A 47 -5.70 2.91 8.87
C ALA A 47 -5.20 1.46 8.78
N VAL A 48 -3.96 1.27 8.33
CA VAL A 48 -3.34 -0.07 8.22
C VAL A 48 -3.26 -0.75 9.57
N ASN A 49 -2.81 -0.05 10.61
CA ASN A 49 -2.67 -0.64 11.94
C ASN A 49 -4.02 -0.99 12.57
N ALA A 50 -5.08 -0.21 12.30
CA ALA A 50 -6.42 -0.53 12.77
C ALA A 50 -6.93 -1.84 12.16
N VAL A 51 -6.85 -1.96 10.83
CA VAL A 51 -7.31 -3.16 10.12
C VAL A 51 -6.40 -4.38 10.40
N ASP A 52 -5.09 -4.19 10.53
CA ASP A 52 -4.16 -5.28 10.89
C ASP A 52 -4.49 -5.88 12.27
N ARG A 53 -4.87 -5.04 13.25
CA ARG A 53 -5.31 -5.48 14.58
C ARG A 53 -6.65 -6.20 14.55
N GLU A 54 -7.62 -5.70 13.78
CA GLU A 54 -8.91 -6.37 13.58
C GLU A 54 -8.69 -7.76 12.97
N LEU A 55 -7.88 -7.87 11.91
CA LEU A 55 -7.53 -9.15 11.31
C LEU A 55 -6.82 -10.09 12.28
N ALA A 56 -5.94 -9.56 13.14
CA ALA A 56 -5.27 -10.36 14.17
C ALA A 56 -6.27 -10.90 15.20
N ALA A 57 -7.23 -10.09 15.65
CA ALA A 57 -8.29 -10.51 16.56
C ALA A 57 -9.18 -11.59 15.93
N ASN A 58 -9.57 -11.42 14.66
CA ASN A 58 -10.35 -12.43 13.94
C ASN A 58 -9.58 -13.76 13.79
N LEU A 59 -8.29 -13.72 13.48
CA LEU A 59 -7.43 -14.92 13.43
C LEU A 59 -7.30 -15.61 14.80
N GLU A 60 -7.32 -14.84 15.89
CA GLU A 60 -7.38 -15.40 17.24
C GLU A 60 -8.71 -16.09 17.49
N LEU A 61 -9.84 -15.49 17.06
CA LEU A 61 -11.16 -16.10 17.14
C LEU A 61 -11.24 -17.41 16.35
N THR A 62 -10.68 -17.49 15.15
CA THR A 62 -10.64 -18.75 14.38
C THR A 62 -9.76 -19.81 15.06
N THR A 63 -8.65 -19.39 15.67
CA THR A 63 -7.80 -20.28 16.48
C THR A 63 -8.55 -20.81 17.72
N MET A 64 -9.31 -19.95 18.40
CA MET A 64 -10.15 -20.35 19.54
C MET A 64 -11.29 -21.26 19.10
N PHE A 65 -11.92 -20.99 17.96
CA PHE A 65 -12.88 -21.89 17.34
C PHE A 65 -12.25 -23.26 17.14
N ASP A 66 -11.00 -23.33 16.71
CA ASP A 66 -10.34 -24.60 16.45
C ASP A 66 -10.14 -25.45 17.70
N GLN A 67 -9.95 -24.81 18.86
CA GLN A 67 -9.83 -25.48 20.15
C GLN A 67 -11.19 -25.85 20.76
N THR A 68 -12.15 -24.94 20.69
CA THR A 68 -13.42 -25.04 21.44
C THR A 68 -14.58 -25.59 20.62
N LYS A 69 -14.46 -25.52 19.29
CA LYS A 69 -15.53 -25.78 18.31
C LYS A 69 -16.80 -24.95 18.55
N GLN A 70 -16.65 -23.80 19.22
CA GLN A 70 -17.69 -22.81 19.39
C GLN A 70 -17.61 -21.80 18.24
N ALA A 71 -18.63 -21.78 17.37
CA ALA A 71 -18.75 -20.80 16.30
C ALA A 71 -18.55 -19.37 16.82
N VAL A 72 -17.80 -18.59 16.05
CA VAL A 72 -17.44 -17.20 16.34
C VAL A 72 -17.99 -16.32 15.21
N THR A 73 -18.20 -15.05 15.52
CA THR A 73 -18.52 -14.02 14.53
C THR A 73 -17.28 -13.16 14.34
N LEU A 74 -16.93 -12.90 13.09
CA LEU A 74 -15.76 -12.13 12.71
C LEU A 74 -16.17 -10.67 12.48
N GLU A 75 -15.28 -9.73 12.79
CA GLU A 75 -15.55 -8.29 12.70
C GLU A 75 -14.88 -7.66 11.48
N ASN A 76 -15.50 -6.61 10.92
CA ASN A 76 -14.96 -5.85 9.78
C ASN A 76 -15.19 -4.33 9.90
N GLY A 77 -15.43 -3.85 11.12
CA GLY A 77 -15.81 -2.46 11.39
C GLY A 77 -14.69 -1.46 11.11
N GLU A 78 -13.44 -1.81 11.43
CA GLU A 78 -12.27 -0.97 11.15
C GLU A 78 -12.02 -0.87 9.65
N PHE A 79 -12.19 -1.96 8.90
CA PHE A 79 -12.09 -1.87 7.45
C PHE A 79 -13.19 -1.01 6.84
N ALA A 80 -14.44 -1.15 7.28
CA ALA A 80 -15.53 -0.29 6.81
C ALA A 80 -15.21 1.20 7.07
N ARG A 81 -14.67 1.51 8.24
CA ARG A 81 -14.25 2.86 8.66
C ARG A 81 -13.10 3.43 7.83
N TYR A 82 -12.09 2.62 7.52
CA TYR A 82 -10.85 3.06 6.87
C TYR A 82 -10.77 2.73 5.36
N SER A 83 -11.80 2.10 4.80
CA SER A 83 -11.85 1.65 3.39
C SER A 83 -11.49 2.75 2.39
N ALA A 84 -11.98 3.97 2.58
CA ALA A 84 -11.69 5.10 1.69
C ALA A 84 -10.20 5.52 1.72
N ILE A 85 -9.61 5.58 2.91
CA ILE A 85 -8.18 5.92 3.09
C ILE A 85 -7.31 4.83 2.46
N LEU A 86 -7.63 3.56 2.71
CA LEU A 86 -6.92 2.44 2.10
C LEU A 86 -7.07 2.41 0.59
N ALA A 87 -8.27 2.68 0.05
CA ALA A 87 -8.48 2.74 -1.40
C ALA A 87 -7.67 3.87 -2.05
N GLN A 88 -7.52 5.01 -1.37
CA GLN A 88 -6.77 6.16 -1.88
C GLN A 88 -5.27 5.92 -1.89
N TYR A 89 -4.71 5.38 -0.81
CA TYR A 89 -3.26 5.31 -0.60
C TYR A 89 -2.66 3.91 -0.75
N ALA A 90 -3.48 2.86 -0.73
CA ALA A 90 -3.07 1.46 -0.76
C ALA A 90 -4.10 0.57 -1.51
N ALA A 91 -4.58 1.04 -2.67
CA ALA A 91 -5.68 0.41 -3.42
C ALA A 91 -5.56 -1.13 -3.59
N PRO A 92 -4.39 -1.72 -3.91
CA PRO A 92 -4.27 -3.17 -4.02
C PRO A 92 -4.52 -3.89 -2.68
N ALA A 93 -4.03 -3.33 -1.58
CA ALA A 93 -4.28 -3.90 -0.25
C ALA A 93 -5.75 -3.73 0.16
N ALA A 94 -6.37 -2.59 -0.16
CA ALA A 94 -7.80 -2.36 0.07
C ALA A 94 -8.66 -3.39 -0.67
N ALA A 95 -8.33 -3.71 -1.93
CA ALA A 95 -9.04 -4.71 -2.73
C ALA A 95 -8.89 -6.11 -2.14
N ALA A 96 -7.67 -6.52 -1.75
CA ALA A 96 -7.42 -7.82 -1.13
C ALA A 96 -8.19 -8.00 0.19
N VAL A 97 -8.24 -6.95 1.02
CA VAL A 97 -8.98 -6.97 2.29
C VAL A 97 -10.49 -6.99 2.04
N ALA A 98 -11.00 -6.26 1.04
CA ALA A 98 -12.41 -6.32 0.66
C ALA A 98 -12.82 -7.74 0.21
N GLU A 99 -12.03 -8.37 -0.65
CA GLU A 99 -12.29 -9.73 -1.14
C GLU A 99 -12.25 -10.78 0.00
N LEU A 100 -11.36 -10.59 0.98
CA LEU A 100 -11.34 -11.40 2.19
C LEU A 100 -12.64 -11.26 3.00
N TYR A 101 -13.10 -10.03 3.22
CA TYR A 101 -14.32 -9.78 3.99
C TYR A 101 -15.59 -10.20 3.26
N ASP A 102 -15.63 -10.15 1.94
CA ASP A 102 -16.74 -10.69 1.14
C ASP A 102 -16.92 -12.20 1.38
N ARG A 103 -15.84 -12.92 1.66
CA ARG A 103 -15.85 -14.37 1.93
C ARG A 103 -15.98 -14.73 3.42
N MET A 104 -15.99 -13.74 4.31
CA MET A 104 -16.12 -13.91 5.76
C MET A 104 -17.37 -14.73 6.14
N SER A 105 -18.52 -14.39 5.54
CA SER A 105 -19.78 -15.09 5.79
C SER A 105 -19.73 -16.59 5.46
N LEU A 106 -18.93 -17.00 4.47
CA LEU A 106 -18.75 -18.41 4.13
C LEU A 106 -17.98 -19.16 5.22
N ALA A 107 -16.96 -18.53 5.81
CA ALA A 107 -16.19 -19.08 6.91
C ALA A 107 -17.05 -19.18 8.18
N GLU A 108 -17.83 -18.15 8.51
CA GLU A 108 -18.76 -18.16 9.65
C GLU A 108 -19.81 -19.26 9.52
N MET A 109 -20.47 -19.35 8.35
CA MET A 109 -21.42 -20.44 8.09
C MET A 109 -20.77 -21.82 8.17
N ALA A 110 -19.51 -21.96 7.76
CA ALA A 110 -18.78 -23.22 7.88
C ALA A 110 -18.54 -23.60 9.36
N MET A 111 -18.22 -22.62 10.21
CA MET A 111 -18.09 -22.81 11.66
C MET A 111 -19.41 -23.21 12.32
N GLU A 112 -20.54 -22.70 11.81
CA GLU A 112 -21.88 -23.03 12.31
C GLU A 112 -22.34 -24.44 11.93
N ARG A 113 -21.92 -24.99 10.77
CA ARG A 113 -22.37 -26.28 10.21
C ARG A 113 -21.72 -27.53 10.85
N ARG A 114 -21.46 -27.48 12.14
CA ARG A 114 -20.85 -28.60 12.91
C ARG A 114 -21.69 -29.87 12.86
N GLY A 115 -21.02 -31.00 12.61
CA GLY A 115 -21.57 -32.34 12.60
C GLY A 115 -21.70 -32.96 14.00
N PRO A 116 -22.10 -34.24 14.08
CA PRO A 116 -22.23 -34.95 15.35
C PRO A 116 -20.95 -34.85 16.19
N ALA A 117 -21.11 -34.64 17.50
CA ALA A 117 -20.01 -34.48 18.45
C ALA A 117 -19.03 -33.32 18.14
N ASN A 118 -19.53 -32.20 17.59
CA ASN A 118 -18.73 -31.02 17.20
C ASN A 118 -17.64 -31.33 16.16
N SER A 119 -17.86 -32.36 15.34
CA SER A 119 -16.98 -32.66 14.22
C SER A 119 -17.14 -31.64 13.09
N LEU A 120 -16.03 -31.27 12.45
CA LEU A 120 -16.05 -30.40 11.28
C LEU A 120 -15.89 -31.24 10.02
N ARG A 121 -16.76 -31.02 9.04
CA ARG A 121 -16.65 -31.69 7.75
C ARG A 121 -15.41 -31.17 7.00
N PRO A 122 -14.73 -31.99 6.19
CA PRO A 122 -13.53 -31.57 5.45
C PRO A 122 -13.76 -30.32 4.60
N GLU A 123 -14.92 -30.19 3.96
CA GLU A 123 -15.27 -29.02 3.15
C GLU A 123 -15.38 -27.74 3.97
N ASP A 124 -16.00 -27.80 5.16
CA ASP A 124 -16.13 -26.65 6.06
C ASP A 124 -14.74 -26.27 6.62
N ARG A 125 -13.86 -27.26 6.85
CA ARG A 125 -12.49 -27.01 7.28
C ARG A 125 -11.70 -26.21 6.26
N LEU A 126 -11.78 -26.60 4.99
CA LEU A 126 -11.09 -25.92 3.90
C LEU A 126 -11.55 -24.47 3.74
N LEU A 127 -12.83 -24.17 3.99
CA LEU A 127 -13.33 -22.80 3.96
C LEU A 127 -12.73 -21.94 5.07
N ILE A 128 -12.62 -22.47 6.29
CA ILE A 128 -12.04 -21.77 7.43
C ILE A 128 -10.54 -21.59 7.24
N GLU A 129 -9.81 -22.66 6.96
CA GLU A 129 -8.36 -22.62 6.73
C GLU A 129 -7.99 -21.71 5.55
N GLY A 130 -8.78 -21.74 4.48
CA GLY A 130 -8.62 -20.84 3.33
C GLY A 130 -8.78 -19.38 3.75
N TRP A 131 -9.86 -19.05 4.45
CA TRP A 131 -10.09 -17.70 4.96
C TRP A 131 -8.95 -17.22 5.87
N GLU A 132 -8.44 -18.07 6.76
CA GLU A 132 -7.30 -17.70 7.60
C GLU A 132 -6.00 -17.48 6.82
N GLY A 133 -5.76 -18.29 5.78
CA GLY A 133 -4.62 -18.14 4.89
C GLY A 133 -4.66 -16.78 4.20
N ASP A 134 -5.82 -16.44 3.66
CA ASP A 134 -6.07 -15.18 2.95
C ASP A 134 -6.01 -13.98 3.91
N ALA A 135 -6.46 -14.13 5.16
CA ALA A 135 -6.31 -13.09 6.19
C ALA A 135 -4.84 -12.79 6.51
N ARG A 136 -3.99 -13.82 6.61
CA ARG A 136 -2.54 -13.66 6.81
C ARG A 136 -1.86 -13.04 5.59
N GLU A 137 -2.32 -13.36 4.38
CA GLU A 137 -1.84 -12.72 3.14
C GLU A 137 -2.27 -11.24 3.06
N ALA A 138 -3.51 -10.92 3.40
CA ALA A 138 -4.02 -9.55 3.46
C ALA A 138 -3.24 -8.70 4.49
N GLN A 139 -2.94 -9.25 5.68
CA GLN A 139 -2.06 -8.60 6.66
C GLN A 139 -0.67 -8.31 6.09
N ARG A 140 -0.11 -9.26 5.31
CA ARG A 140 1.17 -9.04 4.64
C ARG A 140 1.08 -7.87 3.64
N PHE A 141 0.08 -7.85 2.76
CA PHE A 141 -0.10 -6.76 1.80
C PHE A 141 -0.32 -5.40 2.47
N LEU A 142 -1.11 -5.35 3.55
CA LEU A 142 -1.30 -4.15 4.35
C LEU A 142 0.04 -3.63 4.90
N ARG A 143 0.86 -4.50 5.49
CA ARG A 143 2.17 -4.10 6.04
C ARG A 143 3.16 -3.70 4.95
N GLU A 144 3.13 -4.36 3.80
CA GLU A 144 3.93 -3.98 2.63
C GLU A 144 3.56 -2.59 2.10
N SER A 145 2.29 -2.19 2.18
CA SER A 145 1.84 -0.85 1.76
C SER A 145 2.49 0.29 2.56
N LEU A 146 2.91 0.03 3.80
CA LEU A 146 3.61 1.01 4.64
C LEU A 146 5.10 1.17 4.28
N GLN A 147 5.66 0.22 3.53
CA GLN A 147 7.03 0.27 3.05
C GLN A 147 7.13 1.22 1.85
N ALA A 148 6.97 2.52 2.10
CA ALA A 148 6.99 3.56 1.08
C ALA A 148 8.24 3.46 0.19
N ARG A 149 8.05 3.05 -1.06
CA ARG A 149 9.10 3.22 -2.08
C ARG A 149 9.12 4.68 -2.51
N PRO A 150 10.26 5.38 -2.44
CA PRO A 150 10.35 6.75 -2.92
C PRO A 150 9.95 6.81 -4.40
N VAL A 151 9.02 7.69 -4.74
CA VAL A 151 8.62 7.94 -6.13
C VAL A 151 9.80 8.59 -6.86
N ARG A 152 10.25 7.96 -7.96
CA ARG A 152 11.40 8.39 -8.77
C ARG A 152 10.98 8.65 -10.21
N GLY A 153 11.77 9.44 -10.93
CA GLY A 153 11.62 9.63 -12.37
C GLY A 153 10.39 10.45 -12.77
N TRP A 154 9.73 10.06 -13.86
CA TRP A 154 8.63 10.84 -14.48
C TRP A 154 7.44 11.10 -13.54
N ALA A 155 7.13 10.16 -12.65
CA ALA A 155 6.06 10.31 -11.67
C ALA A 155 6.38 11.36 -10.59
N ALA A 156 7.64 11.51 -10.20
CA ALA A 156 8.06 12.62 -9.33
C ALA A 156 8.01 13.96 -10.08
N LEU A 157 8.37 13.93 -11.36
CA LEU A 157 8.35 15.09 -12.24
C LEU A 157 6.93 15.64 -12.45
N SER A 158 5.97 14.77 -12.75
CA SER A 158 4.56 15.14 -12.93
C SER A 158 3.94 15.64 -11.63
N ALA A 159 4.20 14.99 -10.48
CA ALA A 159 3.72 15.43 -9.17
C ALA A 159 4.24 16.83 -8.80
N ARG A 160 5.50 17.16 -9.12
CA ARG A 160 6.06 18.51 -8.94
C ARG A 160 5.39 19.55 -9.82
N LEU A 161 5.10 19.21 -11.07
CA LEU A 161 4.46 20.12 -12.01
C LEU A 161 3.00 20.38 -11.59
N TYR A 162 2.23 19.33 -11.28
CA TYR A 162 0.84 19.45 -10.82
C TYR A 162 0.71 20.15 -9.47
N GLY A 163 1.56 19.85 -8.48
CA GLY A 163 1.54 20.50 -7.17
C GLY A 163 1.91 22.00 -7.20
N ARG A 164 2.55 22.46 -8.30
CA ARG A 164 2.81 23.89 -8.55
C ARG A 164 1.58 24.60 -9.16
N PHE A 165 0.74 23.90 -9.91
CA PHE A 165 -0.49 24.46 -10.49
C PHE A 165 -1.66 24.45 -9.51
N ALA A 166 -1.74 23.47 -8.59
CA ALA A 166 -2.78 23.44 -7.55
C ALA A 166 -2.62 24.52 -6.45
N ARG A 167 -1.50 25.24 -6.43
CA ARG A 167 -1.18 26.30 -5.45
C ARG A 167 -1.38 27.73 -5.99
N ARG A 168 -2.03 27.89 -7.14
CA ARG A 168 -2.46 29.19 -7.69
C ARG A 168 -3.97 29.21 -7.79
#